data_AF-A0A2W5C1J1-F1
#
_entry.id   AF-A0A2W5C1J1-F1
#
_cell.length_a   1.000
_cell.length_b   1.000
_cell.length_c   1.000
_cell.angle_alpha   90.00
_cell.angle_beta   90.00
_cell.angle_gamma   90.00
#
_symmetry.space_group_name_H-M   'P 1'
#
loop_
_entity.id
_entity.type
_entity.pdbx_description
1 polymer ?
#
loop_
_entity_poly.entity_id
_entity_poly.type
_entity_poly.pdbx_seq_one_letter_code
_entity_poly.pdbx_strand_id
1 'polypeptide(L)'
;MSARSKPFQSATVRAATAALSGGNPLRRFLVADEVGLGKTVVARDTLAALASKARKFTVYYITSGLKVADQNKVELLRFLDKNEAKDALSTIDRVGLIPFEERRKEKIRLYAFTPTTSFSSSQRLYGGKAVERAFIKLLLDELYPGLTDAFPEGYIEYGATSGWPWAWPTRPRRWP
;
A
#
# COMPACT_ATOMS: atom_id res chain seq x y z
N MET A 1 13.99 -16.11 15.83
CA MET A 1 13.04 -17.24 15.99
C MET A 1 11.66 -16.65 16.22
N SER A 2 10.77 -16.72 15.24
CA SER A 2 9.36 -16.33 15.42
C SER A 2 8.70 -17.31 16.40
N ALA A 3 7.93 -16.80 17.37
CA ALA A 3 7.22 -17.64 18.33
C ALA A 3 6.30 -18.63 17.60
N ARG A 4 6.37 -19.91 17.99
CA ARG A 4 5.56 -20.99 17.41
C ARG A 4 4.07 -20.68 17.60
N SER A 5 3.29 -20.75 16.52
CA SER A 5 1.85 -20.49 16.58
C SER A 5 1.17 -21.49 17.51
N LYS A 6 0.23 -21.00 18.33
CA LYS A 6 -0.58 -21.83 19.23
C LYS A 6 -1.53 -22.71 18.39
N PRO A 7 -2.03 -23.84 18.93
CA PRO A 7 -2.93 -24.74 18.18
C PRO A 7 -4.17 -24.06 17.61
N PHE A 8 -4.81 -23.18 18.38
CA PHE A 8 -5.97 -22.42 17.90
C PHE A 8 -5.60 -21.46 16.77
N GLN A 9 -4.45 -20.78 16.85
CA GLN A 9 -3.96 -19.88 15.78
C GLN A 9 -3.72 -20.67 14.49
N SER A 10 -3.10 -21.85 14.60
CA SER A 10 -2.90 -22.75 13.47
C SER A 10 -4.22 -23.21 12.84
N ALA A 11 -5.24 -23.48 13.66
CA ALA A 11 -6.57 -23.83 13.16
C ALA A 11 -7.22 -22.64 12.42
N THR A 12 -7.14 -21.43 12.97
CA THR A 12 -7.64 -20.21 12.33
C THR A 12 -6.90 -19.93 11.01
N VAL A 13 -5.58 -20.10 10.96
CA VAL A 13 -4.78 -19.94 9.73
C VAL A 13 -5.25 -20.92 8.65
N ARG A 14 -5.48 -22.19 8.99
CA ARG A 14 -5.99 -23.18 8.03
C ARG A 14 -7.38 -22.79 7.51
N ALA A 15 -8.29 -22.40 8.40
CA ALA A 15 -9.64 -22.00 8.03
C ALA A 15 -9.64 -20.75 7.12
N ALA A 16 -8.88 -19.72 7.51
CA ALA A 16 -8.73 -18.49 6.72
C ALA A 16 -8.11 -18.77 5.35
N THR A 17 -7.04 -19.54 5.29
CA THR A 17 -6.36 -19.89 4.03
C THR A 17 -7.29 -20.66 3.10
N ALA A 18 -8.04 -21.64 3.62
CA ALA A 18 -8.99 -22.41 2.84
C ALA A 18 -10.12 -21.52 2.28
N ALA A 19 -10.71 -20.67 3.12
CA ALA A 19 -11.75 -19.74 2.70
C ALA A 19 -11.27 -18.79 1.60
N LEU A 20 -10.08 -18.21 1.75
CA LEU A 20 -9.50 -17.26 0.79
C LEU A 20 -9.02 -17.92 -0.50
N SER A 21 -8.67 -19.21 -0.45
CA SER A 21 -8.22 -19.98 -1.63
C SER A 21 -9.38 -20.56 -2.46
N GLY A 22 -10.63 -20.16 -2.20
CA GLY A 22 -11.80 -20.58 -2.96
C GLY A 22 -12.75 -21.54 -2.22
N GLY A 23 -12.42 -21.94 -0.99
CA GLY A 23 -13.35 -22.69 -0.13
C GLY A 23 -14.57 -21.86 0.32
N ASN A 24 -14.47 -20.53 0.23
CA ASN A 24 -15.61 -19.62 0.33
C ASN A 24 -15.82 -18.92 -1.03
N PRO A 25 -17.03 -18.99 -1.64
CA PRO A 25 -17.35 -18.28 -2.88
C PRO A 25 -17.07 -16.77 -2.82
N LEU A 26 -17.31 -16.15 -1.67
CA LEU A 26 -17.06 -14.71 -1.45
C LEU A 26 -15.58 -14.38 -1.22
N ARG A 27 -14.74 -15.40 -0.95
CA ARG A 27 -13.32 -15.25 -0.59
C ARG A 27 -13.10 -14.22 0.53
N ARG A 28 -13.97 -14.26 1.55
CA ARG A 28 -13.91 -13.41 2.74
C ARG A 28 -13.83 -14.28 3.99
N PHE A 29 -13.10 -13.81 4.98
CA PHE A 29 -12.97 -14.48 6.28
C PHE A 29 -12.81 -13.44 7.38
N LEU A 30 -13.57 -13.59 8.47
CA LEU A 30 -13.53 -12.69 9.63
C LEU A 30 -12.93 -13.44 10.83
N VAL A 31 -11.88 -12.88 11.42
CA VAL A 31 -11.27 -13.38 12.65
C VAL A 31 -11.77 -12.56 13.84
N ALA A 32 -12.60 -13.16 14.67
CA ALA A 32 -13.28 -12.52 15.79
C ALA A 32 -12.67 -12.89 17.17
N ASP A 33 -11.36 -13.12 17.24
CA ASP A 33 -10.70 -13.48 18.51
C ASP A 33 -10.71 -12.31 19.53
N GLU A 34 -10.50 -12.59 20.81
CA GLU A 34 -10.25 -11.57 21.83
C GLU A 34 -8.95 -10.79 21.58
N VAL A 35 -8.85 -9.62 22.22
CA VAL A 35 -7.63 -8.79 22.20
C VAL A 35 -6.48 -9.57 22.84
N GLY A 36 -5.28 -9.52 22.24
CA GLY A 36 -4.11 -10.20 22.78
C GLY A 36 -3.94 -11.67 22.38
N LEU A 37 -4.94 -12.29 21.71
CA LEU A 37 -4.84 -13.68 21.24
C LEU A 37 -3.96 -13.88 19.99
N GLY A 38 -3.30 -12.82 19.51
CA GLY A 38 -2.33 -12.91 18.43
C GLY A 38 -2.92 -12.87 17.02
N LYS A 39 -3.96 -12.05 16.78
CA LYS A 39 -4.53 -11.85 15.44
C LYS A 39 -3.49 -11.46 14.37
N THR A 40 -2.47 -10.69 14.74
CA THR A 40 -1.38 -10.33 13.81
C THR A 40 -0.55 -11.56 13.42
N VAL A 41 -0.33 -12.51 14.33
CA VAL A 41 0.34 -13.79 14.03
C VAL A 41 -0.51 -14.62 13.08
N VAL A 42 -1.82 -14.72 13.34
CA VAL A 42 -2.77 -15.40 12.43
C VAL A 42 -2.74 -14.76 11.04
N ALA A 43 -2.77 -13.43 10.95
CA ALA A 43 -2.71 -12.71 9.69
C ALA A 43 -1.39 -12.99 8.96
N ARG A 44 -0.24 -12.85 9.63
CA ARG A 44 1.09 -13.13 9.07
C ARG A 44 1.18 -14.54 8.47
N ASP A 45 0.80 -15.54 9.25
CA ASP A 45 0.93 -16.94 8.83
C ASP A 45 -0.06 -17.28 7.70
N THR A 46 -1.23 -16.62 7.65
CA THR A 46 -2.18 -16.70 6.52
C THR A 46 -1.59 -16.06 5.26
N LEU A 47 -0.94 -14.88 5.37
CA LEU A 47 -0.26 -14.25 4.24
C LEU A 47 0.86 -15.14 3.70
N ALA A 48 1.66 -15.75 4.58
CA ALA A 48 2.71 -16.69 4.19
C ALA A 48 2.15 -17.88 3.39
N ALA A 49 1.05 -18.48 3.87
CA ALA A 49 0.41 -19.60 3.21
C ALA A 49 -0.12 -19.24 1.82
N LEU A 50 -0.75 -18.07 1.66
CA LEU A 50 -1.27 -17.60 0.36
C LEU A 50 -0.15 -17.17 -0.59
N ALA A 51 0.85 -16.43 -0.09
CA ALA A 51 1.99 -15.95 -0.88
C ALA A 51 2.84 -17.10 -1.42
N SER A 52 2.93 -18.22 -0.69
CA SER A 52 3.68 -19.40 -1.15
C SER A 52 3.15 -19.94 -2.49
N LYS A 53 1.83 -19.91 -2.69
CA LYS A 53 1.13 -20.46 -3.87
C LYS A 53 0.93 -19.45 -5.01
N ALA A 54 1.07 -18.16 -4.75
CA ALA A 54 0.81 -17.11 -5.72
C ALA A 54 2.06 -16.77 -6.56
N ARG A 55 1.90 -16.50 -7.87
CA ARG A 55 3.00 -15.97 -8.71
C ARG A 55 3.38 -14.54 -8.34
N LYS A 56 2.37 -13.72 -8.02
CA LYS A 56 2.50 -12.36 -7.47
C LYS A 56 1.43 -12.18 -6.41
N PHE A 57 1.76 -11.53 -5.30
CA PHE A 57 0.87 -11.38 -4.16
C PHE A 57 0.93 -9.95 -3.61
N THR A 58 -0.18 -9.23 -3.71
CA THR A 58 -0.28 -7.86 -3.20
C THR A 58 -1.20 -7.83 -2.00
N VAL A 59 -0.74 -7.22 -0.93
CA VAL A 59 -1.41 -7.13 0.36
C VAL A 59 -1.70 -5.67 0.65
N TYR A 60 -2.96 -5.36 0.91
CA TYR A 60 -3.40 -4.07 1.42
C TYR A 60 -3.76 -4.22 2.89
N TYR A 61 -2.91 -3.70 3.77
CA TYR A 61 -3.13 -3.67 5.20
C TYR A 61 -3.69 -2.31 5.60
N ILE A 62 -4.92 -2.28 6.12
CA ILE A 62 -5.60 -1.05 6.52
C ILE A 62 -5.76 -1.08 8.04
N THR A 63 -5.31 -0.03 8.72
CA THR A 63 -5.40 0.10 10.19
C THR A 63 -5.79 1.51 10.61
N SER A 64 -6.37 1.67 11.80
CA SER A 64 -6.91 2.94 12.29
C SER A 64 -5.85 3.99 12.67
N GLY A 65 -4.56 3.62 12.79
CA GLY A 65 -3.52 4.56 13.19
C GLY A 65 -2.10 4.21 12.75
N LEU A 66 -1.29 5.24 12.51
CA LEU A 66 0.07 5.13 11.94
C LEU A 66 1.05 4.36 12.83
N LYS A 67 1.03 4.62 14.15
CA LYS A 67 1.92 3.91 15.10
C LYS A 67 1.70 2.39 15.10
N VAL A 68 0.44 1.97 15.03
CA VAL A 68 0.05 0.55 14.97
C VAL A 68 0.40 -0.04 13.60
N ALA A 69 0.27 0.75 12.53
CA ALA A 69 0.69 0.36 11.19
C ALA A 69 2.19 0.02 11.15
N ASP A 70 3.03 0.86 11.75
CA ASP A 70 4.48 0.73 11.69
C ASP A 70 5.01 -0.53 12.37
N GLN A 71 4.43 -0.92 13.51
CA GLN A 71 4.81 -2.14 14.20
C GLN A 71 4.23 -3.38 13.50
N ASN A 72 2.96 -3.34 13.11
CA ASN A 72 2.30 -4.49 12.51
C ASN A 72 2.79 -4.80 11.10
N LYS A 73 3.16 -3.80 10.29
CA LYS A 73 3.66 -4.04 8.92
C LYS A 73 4.95 -4.85 8.91
N VAL A 74 5.84 -4.62 9.88
CA VAL A 74 7.06 -5.41 10.07
C VAL A 74 6.71 -6.81 10.52
N GLU A 75 5.79 -6.95 11.49
CA GLU A 75 5.33 -8.25 11.98
C GLU A 75 4.75 -9.12 10.86
N LEU A 76 3.91 -8.53 10.00
CA LEU A 76 3.23 -9.23 8.89
C LEU A 76 4.21 -9.81 7.86
N LEU A 77 5.43 -9.29 7.76
CA LEU A 77 6.46 -9.75 6.81
C LEU A 77 7.54 -10.61 7.47
N ARG A 78 7.44 -10.93 8.77
CA ARG A 78 8.47 -11.72 9.50
C ARG A 78 8.68 -13.15 9.00
N PHE A 79 7.86 -13.63 8.07
CA PHE A 79 8.07 -14.92 7.41
C PHE A 79 9.04 -14.84 6.22
N LEU A 80 9.46 -13.63 5.83
CA LEU A 80 10.48 -13.37 4.81
C LEU A 80 11.83 -13.07 5.46
N ASP A 81 12.91 -13.23 4.71
CA ASP A 81 14.23 -12.74 5.12
C ASP A 81 14.25 -11.21 5.19
N LYS A 82 15.20 -10.64 5.95
CA LYS A 82 15.22 -9.18 6.21
C LYS A 82 15.26 -8.33 4.94
N ASN A 83 16.03 -8.74 3.94
CA ASN A 83 16.14 -8.01 2.67
C ASN A 83 14.84 -8.13 1.88
N GLU A 84 14.29 -9.34 1.76
CA GLU A 84 13.00 -9.56 1.10
C GLU A 84 11.85 -8.82 1.78
N ALA A 85 11.83 -8.77 3.12
CA ALA A 85 10.83 -8.04 3.87
C ALA A 85 10.92 -6.51 3.63
N LYS A 86 12.14 -5.98 3.54
CA LYS A 86 12.37 -4.56 3.19
C LYS A 86 11.89 -4.27 1.77
N ASP A 87 12.20 -5.16 0.84
CA ASP A 87 11.80 -5.03 -0.57
C ASP A 87 10.31 -5.34 -0.79
N ALA A 88 9.66 -6.07 0.11
CA ALA A 88 8.23 -6.33 0.08
C ALA A 88 7.41 -5.17 0.70
N LEU A 89 8.01 -4.32 1.54
CA LEU A 89 7.28 -3.26 2.22
C LEU A 89 7.24 -1.98 1.38
N SER A 90 6.04 -1.41 1.19
CA SER A 90 5.87 -0.14 0.50
C SER A 90 6.14 1.10 1.34
N THR A 91 6.83 2.06 0.71
CA THR A 91 7.00 3.43 1.18
C THR A 91 5.80 4.31 0.85
N ILE A 92 4.89 3.83 -0.01
CA ILE A 92 3.66 4.53 -0.37
C ILE A 92 2.66 4.50 0.78
N ASP A 93 2.20 5.69 1.18
CA ASP A 93 1.31 5.95 2.31
C ASP A 93 -0.15 6.25 1.91
N ARG A 94 -0.43 6.33 0.59
CA ARG A 94 -1.75 6.64 0.01
C ARG A 94 -2.01 5.88 -1.28
N VAL A 95 -3.27 5.48 -1.49
CA VAL A 95 -3.69 4.67 -2.65
C VAL A 95 -3.42 5.35 -3.99
N GLY A 96 -3.64 6.67 -4.08
CA GLY A 96 -3.46 7.45 -5.32
C GLY A 96 -2.02 7.46 -5.86
N LEU A 97 -1.02 7.13 -5.04
CA LEU A 97 0.37 7.12 -5.45
C LEU A 97 0.85 5.77 -6.00
N ILE A 98 0.07 4.69 -5.81
CA ILE A 98 0.44 3.34 -6.24
C ILE A 98 0.87 3.28 -7.72
N PRO A 99 0.18 3.95 -8.68
CA PRO A 99 0.59 3.93 -10.09
C PRO A 99 1.98 4.50 -10.37
N PHE A 100 2.48 5.36 -9.47
CA PHE A 100 3.78 6.01 -9.61
C PHE A 100 4.94 5.19 -9.07
N GLU A 101 4.66 4.03 -8.48
CA GLU A 101 5.69 3.14 -7.99
C GLU A 101 6.27 2.30 -9.13
N GLU A 102 7.60 2.16 -9.16
CA GLU A 102 8.28 1.43 -10.22
C GLU A 102 7.79 -0.03 -10.31
N ARG A 103 7.65 -0.53 -11.55
CA ARG A 103 7.21 -1.90 -11.83
C ARG A 103 8.18 -2.91 -11.23
N ARG A 104 7.64 -3.86 -10.46
CA ARG A 104 8.45 -4.70 -9.58
C ARG A 104 8.72 -6.11 -10.06
N LYS A 105 9.84 -6.64 -9.57
CA LYS A 105 10.28 -8.04 -9.72
C LYS A 105 9.86 -8.91 -8.53
N GLU A 106 9.60 -8.32 -7.37
CA GLU A 106 9.29 -9.05 -6.14
C GLU A 106 7.98 -9.84 -6.23
N LYS A 107 7.97 -11.02 -5.57
CA LYS A 107 6.82 -11.92 -5.52
C LYS A 107 5.70 -11.37 -4.64
N ILE A 108 6.04 -10.63 -3.58
CA ILE A 108 5.10 -10.10 -2.59
C ILE A 108 5.27 -8.59 -2.39
N ARG A 109 4.15 -7.88 -2.22
CA ARG A 109 4.15 -6.45 -1.87
C ARG A 109 3.10 -6.16 -0.79
N LEU A 110 3.48 -5.44 0.25
CA LEU A 110 2.62 -4.97 1.33
C LEU A 110 2.51 -3.45 1.30
N TYR A 111 1.29 -2.95 1.12
CA TYR A 111 0.92 -1.56 1.34
C TYR A 111 0.25 -1.43 2.70
N ALA A 112 0.75 -0.52 3.55
CA ALA A 112 0.17 -0.25 4.85
C ALA A 112 -0.49 1.14 4.82
N PHE A 113 -1.81 1.17 4.91
CA PHE A 113 -2.61 2.39 4.83
C PHE A 113 -3.32 2.67 6.14
N THR A 114 -3.54 3.96 6.38
CA THR A 114 -4.47 4.43 7.42
C THR A 114 -5.59 5.23 6.77
N PRO A 115 -6.85 5.13 7.23
CA PRO A 115 -7.93 5.92 6.67
C PRO A 115 -7.66 7.43 6.69
N THR A 116 -6.95 7.93 7.70
CA THR A 116 -6.56 9.34 7.79
C THR A 116 -5.53 9.74 6.74
N THR A 117 -4.58 8.88 6.36
CA THR A 117 -3.66 9.20 5.26
C THR A 117 -4.23 8.87 3.88
N SER A 118 -5.13 7.90 3.75
CA SER A 118 -5.66 7.51 2.43
C SER A 118 -6.98 8.17 2.04
N PHE A 119 -7.77 8.63 3.02
CA PHE A 119 -9.14 9.16 2.83
C PHE A 119 -9.43 10.43 3.67
N SER A 120 -8.42 11.18 4.14
CA SER A 120 -8.67 12.38 4.96
C SER A 120 -9.57 13.39 4.25
N SER A 121 -10.81 13.52 4.74
CA SER A 121 -11.76 14.57 4.37
C SER A 121 -11.67 15.81 5.26
N SER A 122 -10.93 15.81 6.38
CA SER A 122 -11.04 16.88 7.40
C SER A 122 -9.75 17.55 7.91
N GLN A 123 -8.56 17.31 7.33
CA GLN A 123 -7.32 17.96 7.80
C GLN A 123 -6.60 18.68 6.66
N ARG A 124 -7.01 19.95 6.42
CA ARG A 124 -6.51 20.90 5.40
C ARG A 124 -6.56 20.38 3.96
N LEU A 125 -7.08 21.20 3.07
CA LEU A 125 -6.92 21.08 1.62
C LEU A 125 -5.43 21.26 1.25
N TYR A 126 -4.57 20.31 1.63
CA TYR A 126 -3.28 20.16 0.97
C TYR A 126 -3.63 19.68 -0.43
N GLY A 127 -3.40 20.51 -1.45
CA GLY A 127 -3.77 20.26 -2.86
C GLY A 127 -3.04 19.08 -3.51
N GLY A 128 -2.96 17.92 -2.85
CA GLY A 128 -2.20 16.74 -3.27
C GLY A 128 -0.70 16.83 -2.95
N LYS A 129 0.04 15.74 -3.18
CA LYS A 129 1.50 15.76 -3.30
C LYS A 129 1.90 16.31 -4.68
N ALA A 130 3.13 16.82 -4.79
CA ALA A 130 3.66 17.34 -6.05
C ALA A 130 3.53 16.34 -7.21
N VAL A 131 3.74 15.04 -6.95
CA VAL A 131 3.61 13.96 -7.93
C VAL A 131 2.18 13.83 -8.45
N GLU A 132 1.18 13.95 -7.59
CA GLU A 132 -0.24 13.86 -7.99
C GLU A 132 -0.60 15.05 -8.89
N ARG A 133 -0.11 16.25 -8.56
CA ARG A 133 -0.33 17.44 -9.40
C ARG A 133 0.43 17.39 -10.73
N ALA A 134 1.66 16.85 -10.74
CA ALA A 134 2.40 16.61 -11.98
C ALA A 134 1.66 15.61 -12.88
N PHE A 135 1.07 14.57 -12.30
CA PHE A 135 0.24 13.62 -13.04
C PHE A 135 -1.06 14.26 -13.57
N ILE A 136 -1.73 15.09 -12.78
CA ILE A 136 -2.89 15.86 -13.26
C ILE A 136 -2.47 16.77 -14.43
N LYS A 137 -1.32 17.45 -14.34
CA LYS A 137 -0.81 18.25 -15.45
C LYS A 137 -0.59 17.44 -16.73
N LEU A 138 -0.03 16.22 -16.63
CA LEU A 138 0.09 15.32 -17.79
C LEU A 138 -1.26 15.05 -18.44
N LEU A 139 -2.25 14.64 -17.63
CA LEU A 139 -3.58 14.34 -18.13
C LEU A 139 -4.24 15.57 -18.76
N LEU A 140 -4.04 16.75 -18.18
CA LEU A 140 -4.55 18.01 -18.74
C LEU A 140 -3.85 18.35 -20.06
N ASP A 141 -2.53 18.18 -20.15
CA ASP A 141 -1.77 18.44 -21.38
C ASP A 141 -2.12 17.45 -22.50
N GLU A 142 -2.45 16.21 -22.15
CA GLU A 142 -2.87 15.17 -23.09
C GLU A 142 -4.32 15.37 -23.57
N LEU A 143 -5.25 15.64 -22.64
CA LEU A 143 -6.68 15.76 -22.95
C LEU A 143 -7.05 17.14 -23.49
N TYR A 144 -6.33 18.18 -23.06
CA TYR A 144 -6.58 19.58 -23.41
C TYR A 144 -5.26 20.31 -23.74
N PRO A 145 -4.65 20.03 -24.90
CA PRO A 145 -3.39 20.66 -25.29
C PRO A 145 -3.46 22.20 -25.20
N GLY A 146 -2.50 22.81 -24.50
CA GLY A 146 -2.42 24.27 -24.30
C GLY A 146 -3.24 24.82 -23.13
N LEU A 147 -4.05 24.01 -22.44
CA LEU A 147 -4.82 24.48 -21.28
C LEU A 147 -3.91 24.92 -20.12
N THR A 148 -2.84 24.18 -19.86
CA THR A 148 -1.96 24.47 -18.72
C THR A 148 -1.09 25.70 -18.94
N ASP A 149 -0.87 26.11 -20.20
CA ASP A 149 -0.17 27.35 -20.55
C ASP A 149 -0.99 28.60 -20.19
N ALA A 150 -2.31 28.46 -20.08
CA ALA A 150 -3.21 29.54 -19.66
C ALA A 150 -3.25 29.72 -18.14
N PHE A 151 -2.65 28.81 -17.36
CA PHE A 151 -2.62 28.92 -15.91
C PHE A 151 -1.55 29.91 -15.44
N PRO A 152 -1.79 30.60 -14.30
CA PRO A 152 -0.74 31.41 -13.68
C PRO A 152 0.51 30.58 -13.37
N GLU A 153 1.67 31.22 -13.41
CA GLU A 153 2.93 30.58 -13.02
C GLU A 153 2.82 30.00 -11.61
N GLY A 154 3.26 28.75 -11.43
CA GLY A 154 3.22 28.08 -10.13
C GLY A 154 1.86 27.52 -9.73
N TYR A 155 0.82 27.65 -10.58
CA TYR A 155 -0.55 27.24 -10.23
C TYR A 155 -0.66 25.73 -9.97
N ILE A 156 -0.08 24.91 -10.85
CA ILE A 156 -0.07 23.45 -10.68
C ILE A 156 0.94 23.04 -9.60
N GLU A 157 2.05 23.74 -9.47
CA GLU A 157 3.07 23.51 -8.46
C GLU A 157 2.48 23.66 -7.05
N TYR A 158 1.52 24.58 -6.86
CA TYR A 158 0.86 24.89 -5.60
C TYR A 158 1.87 25.01 -4.44
N GLY A 159 2.93 25.78 -4.66
CA GLY A 159 4.00 26.03 -3.69
C GLY A 159 5.01 24.89 -3.48
N ALA A 160 4.94 23.78 -4.23
CA ALA A 160 5.89 22.67 -4.10
C ALA A 160 7.22 22.90 -4.84
N THR A 161 7.92 23.99 -4.54
CA THR A 161 9.14 24.39 -5.26
C THR A 161 10.29 23.38 -5.19
N SER A 162 10.48 22.69 -4.05
CA SER A 162 11.58 21.72 -3.86
C SER A 162 11.29 20.33 -4.43
N GLY A 163 10.04 19.87 -4.37
CA GLY A 163 9.63 18.54 -4.85
C GLY A 163 9.21 18.51 -6.31
N TRP A 164 8.87 19.67 -6.89
CA TRP A 164 8.38 19.77 -8.26
C TRP A 164 9.37 19.31 -9.32
N PRO A 165 10.67 19.68 -9.28
CA PRO A 165 11.63 19.23 -10.29
C PRO A 165 11.78 17.70 -10.35
N TRP A 166 11.54 17.02 -9.23
CA TRP A 166 11.53 15.56 -9.18
C TRP A 166 10.23 14.95 -9.72
N ALA A 167 9.09 15.59 -9.43
CA ALA A 167 7.77 15.15 -9.90
C ALA A 167 7.53 15.41 -11.40
N TRP A 168 8.06 16.51 -11.92
CA TRP A 168 7.94 16.96 -13.31
C TRP A 168 9.33 17.24 -13.92
N PRO A 169 10.12 16.19 -14.22
CA PRO A 169 11.42 16.39 -14.86
C PRO A 169 11.24 16.90 -16.30
N THR A 170 12.15 17.80 -16.72
CA THR A 170 12.18 18.43 -18.06
C THR A 170 12.21 17.45 -19.24
N ARG A 171 12.48 16.16 -18.99
CA ARG A 171 12.11 15.06 -19.89
C ARG A 171 11.15 14.15 -19.12
N PRO A 172 9.86 14.10 -19.46
CA PRO A 172 8.95 13.19 -18.80
C PRO A 172 9.46 11.77 -19.00
N ARG A 173 9.73 11.04 -17.91
CA ARG A 173 9.80 9.58 -17.97
C ARG A 173 8.49 9.15 -18.64
N ARG A 174 8.52 8.23 -19.61
CA ARG A 174 7.28 7.63 -20.11
C ARG A 174 6.58 7.01 -18.91
N TRP A 175 5.52 7.68 -18.45
CA TRP A 175 4.63 7.14 -17.44
C TRP A 175 3.90 5.95 -18.08
N PRO A 176 3.71 4.84 -17.34
CA PRO A 176 3.14 3.61 -17.88
C PRO A 176 1.70 3.75 -18.34
#